data_AF-A0AAD0T6R0-F1
#
_entry.id   AF-A0AAD0T6R0-F1
#
_cell.length_a   1.000
_cell.length_b   1.000
_cell.length_c   1.000
_cell.angle_alpha   90.00
_cell.angle_beta   90.00
_cell.angle_gamma   90.00
#
_symmetry.space_group_name_H-M   'P 1'
#
loop_
_entity.id
_entity.type
_entity.pdbx_description
1 polymer ?
#
loop_
_entity_poly.entity_id
_entity_poly.type
_entity_poly.pdbx_seq_one_letter_code
_entity_poly.pdbx_strand_id
1 'polypeptide(L)'
;MASREDKILYVSYVYSEKVNLFLIRALFTLKTSINFHDLDLDQRIEVTSDGYISGFFDEEELTKFSYDLSEQFKQDKVCLISPEAFNNSLEASNKIGDLIDKFIEHGNILENPDRVKRGFLSNIIR
;
A
#
# COMPACT_ATOMS: atom_id res chain seq x y z
N MET A 1 21.18 10.88 2.41
CA MET A 1 20.83 9.48 2.75
C MET A 1 19.33 9.47 2.96
N ALA A 2 18.57 8.78 2.11
CA ALA A 2 17.14 8.62 2.34
C ALA A 2 16.96 7.81 3.64
N SER A 3 16.08 8.24 4.54
CA SER A 3 15.79 7.47 5.75
C SER A 3 15.11 6.15 5.34
N ARG A 4 15.17 5.14 6.21
CA ARG A 4 14.51 3.85 5.95
C ARG A 4 12.98 3.97 5.80
N GLU A 5 12.42 5.09 6.24
CA GLU A 5 10.99 5.45 6.15
C GLU A 5 10.62 6.04 4.78
N ASP A 6 11.61 6.43 3.96
CA ASP A 6 11.39 7.02 2.63
C ASP A 6 10.94 6.03 1.54
N LYS A 7 10.86 4.73 1.87
CA LYS A 7 10.61 3.64 0.92
C LYS A 7 9.40 2.77 1.27
N ILE A 8 8.28 3.44 1.51
CA ILE A 8 7.01 2.80 1.84
C ILE A 8 6.00 3.11 0.73
N LEU A 9 5.35 2.06 0.22
CA LEU A 9 4.13 2.20 -0.57
C LEU A 9 2.93 2.23 0.39
N TYR A 10 2.22 3.35 0.42
CA TYR A 10 0.99 3.49 1.21
C TYR A 10 -0.20 3.09 0.35
N VAL A 11 -1.04 2.21 0.90
CA VAL A 11 -2.20 1.64 0.23
C VAL A 11 -3.40 1.84 1.13
N SER A 12 -4.23 2.84 0.81
CA SER A 12 -5.50 3.02 1.50
C SER A 12 -6.57 2.19 0.83
N TYR A 13 -7.32 1.43 1.63
CA TYR A 13 -8.36 0.54 1.12
C TYR A 13 -9.62 0.58 1.98
N VAL A 14 -10.72 0.06 1.43
CA VAL A 14 -11.97 -0.19 2.15
C VAL A 14 -12.63 -1.48 1.70
N TYR A 15 -13.47 -2.06 2.55
CA TYR A 15 -14.38 -3.12 2.15
C TYR A 15 -15.72 -2.51 1.71
N SER A 16 -16.27 -2.97 0.58
CA SER A 16 -17.59 -2.56 0.10
C SER A 16 -18.58 -3.71 0.22
N GLU A 17 -19.54 -3.59 1.15
CA GLU A 17 -20.62 -4.56 1.33
C GLU A 17 -21.53 -4.67 0.10
N LYS A 18 -21.61 -3.62 -0.72
CA LYS A 18 -22.46 -3.61 -1.92
C LYS A 18 -21.98 -4.60 -2.98
N VAL A 19 -20.67 -4.73 -3.13
CA VAL A 19 -20.04 -5.61 -4.13
C VAL A 19 -19.29 -6.78 -3.52
N ASN A 20 -19.19 -6.85 -2.19
CA ASN A 20 -18.43 -7.85 -1.43
C ASN A 20 -16.97 -7.95 -1.86
N LEU A 21 -16.32 -6.80 -2.04
CA LEU A 21 -14.92 -6.71 -2.45
C LEU A 21 -14.17 -5.66 -1.62
N PHE A 22 -12.87 -5.87 -1.48
CA PHE A 22 -11.94 -4.84 -1.05
C PHE A 22 -11.61 -3.91 -2.23
N LEU A 23 -11.56 -2.62 -1.96
CA LEU A 23 -11.35 -1.55 -2.93
C LEU A 23 -10.18 -0.68 -2.47
N ILE A 24 -9.19 -0.47 -3.34
CA ILE A 24 -8.09 0.46 -3.07
C ILE A 24 -8.54 1.87 -3.45
N ARG A 25 -8.46 2.78 -2.47
CA ARG A 25 -8.83 4.20 -2.60
C ARG A 25 -7.68 5.08 -3.03
N ALA A 26 -6.48 4.79 -2.57
CA ALA A 26 -5.31 5.59 -2.88
C ALA A 26 -4.04 4.75 -2.81
N LEU A 27 -3.12 5.05 -3.73
CA LEU A 27 -1.76 4.53 -3.74
C LEU A 27 -0.81 5.71 -3.77
N PHE A 28 0.15 5.76 -2.86
CA PHE A 28 1.13 6.83 -2.86
C PHE A 28 2.43 6.42 -2.18
N THR A 29 3.47 7.19 -2.45
CA THR A 29 4.73 7.20 -1.73
C THR A 29 4.91 8.59 -1.13
N LEU A 30 5.93 8.77 -0.31
CA LEU A 30 6.31 10.10 0.19
C LEU A 30 6.61 11.13 -0.91
N LYS A 31 6.91 10.68 -2.14
CA LYS A 31 7.32 11.55 -3.25
C LYS A 31 6.20 11.83 -4.25
N THR A 32 5.23 10.93 -4.37
CA THR A 32 4.23 10.99 -5.43
C THR A 32 3.01 10.13 -5.12
N SER A 33 1.84 10.60 -5.57
CA SER A 33 0.63 9.79 -5.71
C SER A 33 0.67 9.00 -7.00
N ILE A 34 0.23 7.74 -6.96
CA ILE A 34 0.17 6.86 -8.12
C ILE A 34 -1.23 6.95 -8.73
N ASN A 35 -1.31 7.32 -10.00
CA ASN A 35 -2.56 7.31 -10.76
C ASN A 35 -2.86 5.88 -11.22
N PHE A 36 -4.07 5.38 -10.94
CA PHE A 36 -4.45 4.01 -11.25
C PHE A 36 -4.49 3.71 -12.75
N HIS A 37 -4.73 4.73 -13.59
CA HIS A 37 -4.72 4.57 -15.04
C HIS A 37 -3.32 4.36 -15.63
N ASP A 38 -2.26 4.61 -14.85
CA ASP A 38 -0.88 4.38 -15.26
C ASP A 38 -0.38 2.98 -14.87
N LEU A 39 -1.23 2.17 -14.21
CA LEU A 39 -0.90 0.82 -13.78
C LEU A 39 -1.23 -0.19 -14.88
N ASP A 40 -0.33 -1.16 -15.05
CA ASP A 40 -0.58 -2.36 -15.83
C ASP A 40 -1.33 -3.36 -14.94
N LEU A 41 -2.65 -3.42 -15.10
CA LEU A 41 -3.54 -4.21 -14.27
C LEU A 41 -3.87 -5.55 -14.94
N ASP A 42 -3.90 -6.62 -14.15
CA ASP A 42 -4.36 -7.94 -14.61
C ASP A 42 -5.84 -7.88 -15.04
N GLN A 43 -6.28 -8.79 -15.92
CA GLN A 43 -7.61 -8.77 -16.56
C GLN A 43 -8.79 -8.79 -15.58
N ARG A 44 -8.57 -9.24 -14.33
CA ARG A 44 -9.58 -9.26 -13.27
C ARG A 44 -9.63 -7.95 -12.47
N ILE A 45 -8.55 -7.20 -12.43
CA ILE A 45 -8.42 -5.97 -11.63
C ILE A 45 -8.83 -4.80 -12.50
N GLU A 46 -9.77 -3.98 -12.01
CA GLU A 46 -10.29 -2.86 -12.77
C GLU A 46 -10.32 -1.58 -11.93
N VAL A 47 -10.22 -0.44 -12.62
CA VAL A 47 -10.53 0.86 -12.02
C VAL A 47 -12.03 1.11 -12.19
N THR A 48 -12.75 1.20 -11.07
CA THR A 48 -14.20 1.44 -11.06
C THR A 48 -14.52 2.86 -11.57
N SER A 49 -15.78 3.09 -11.94
CA SER A 49 -16.27 4.43 -12.30
C SER A 49 -16.09 5.47 -11.20
N ASP A 50 -16.01 5.01 -9.95
CA ASP A 50 -15.83 5.85 -8.76
C ASP A 50 -14.34 6.11 -8.45
N GLY A 51 -13.43 5.61 -9.31
CA GLY A 51 -11.98 5.83 -9.20
C GLY A 51 -11.28 4.93 -8.19
N TYR A 52 -11.82 3.75 -7.89
CA TYR A 52 -11.17 2.76 -7.00
C TYR A 52 -10.57 1.61 -7.80
N ILE A 53 -9.50 0.99 -7.30
CA ILE A 53 -9.10 -0.32 -7.83
C ILE A 53 -9.94 -1.40 -7.14
N SER A 54 -10.62 -2.23 -7.93
CA SER A 54 -11.46 -3.34 -7.49
C SER A 54 -10.88 -4.69 -7.93
N GLY A 55 -11.48 -5.78 -7.44
CA GLY A 55 -11.16 -7.15 -7.85
C GLY A 55 -10.49 -7.99 -6.75
N PHE A 56 -10.51 -7.55 -5.50
CA PHE A 56 -9.93 -8.27 -4.36
C PHE A 56 -11.02 -8.86 -3.47
N PHE A 57 -11.09 -10.19 -3.38
CA PHE A 57 -12.11 -10.87 -2.56
C PHE A 57 -11.77 -10.87 -1.07
N ASP A 58 -10.50 -10.82 -0.74
CA ASP A 58 -9.99 -10.78 0.62
C ASP A 58 -8.77 -9.84 0.74
N GLU A 59 -8.37 -9.58 1.99
CA GLU A 59 -7.22 -8.74 2.29
C GLU A 59 -5.90 -9.39 1.84
N GLU A 60 -5.84 -10.72 1.70
CA GLU A 60 -4.64 -11.43 1.24
C GLU A 60 -4.35 -11.13 -0.24
N GLU A 61 -5.37 -11.16 -1.10
CA GLU A 61 -5.26 -10.76 -2.51
C GLU A 61 -4.82 -9.30 -2.66
N LEU A 62 -5.43 -8.39 -1.87
CA LEU A 62 -5.05 -6.97 -1.86
C LEU A 62 -3.59 -6.79 -1.41
N THR A 63 -3.18 -7.55 -0.40
CA THR A 63 -1.81 -7.51 0.14
C THR A 63 -0.79 -8.01 -0.90
N LYS A 64 -1.09 -9.12 -1.60
CA LYS A 64 -0.24 -9.63 -2.70
C LYS A 64 -0.08 -8.60 -3.81
N PHE A 65 -1.17 -8.02 -4.27
CA PHE A 65 -1.14 -6.95 -5.26
C PHE A 65 -0.31 -5.74 -4.79
N SER A 66 -0.44 -5.36 -3.53
CA SER A 66 0.34 -4.29 -2.93
C SER A 66 1.84 -4.61 -2.89
N TYR A 67 2.23 -5.88 -2.67
CA TYR A 67 3.62 -6.30 -2.77
C TYR A 67 4.15 -6.21 -4.19
N ASP A 68 3.40 -6.66 -5.20
CA ASP A 68 3.80 -6.58 -6.61
C ASP A 68 4.05 -5.11 -7.01
N LEU A 69 3.13 -4.21 -6.64
CA LEU A 69 3.31 -2.77 -6.83
C LEU A 69 4.54 -2.23 -6.08
N SER A 70 4.74 -2.65 -4.82
CA SER A 70 5.92 -2.21 -4.07
C SER A 70 7.23 -2.60 -4.78
N GLU A 71 7.27 -3.76 -5.45
CA GLU A 71 8.42 -4.17 -6.26
C GLU A 71 8.59 -3.28 -7.50
N GLN A 72 7.50 -3.03 -8.23
CA GLN A 72 7.49 -2.17 -9.42
C GLN A 72 7.97 -0.75 -9.11
N PHE A 73 7.51 -0.18 -7.98
CA PHE A 73 7.88 1.17 -7.53
C PHE A 73 9.16 1.21 -6.69
N LYS A 74 9.86 0.07 -6.53
CA LYS A 74 11.11 -0.06 -5.75
C LYS A 74 10.99 0.41 -4.30
N GLN A 75 9.81 0.22 -3.71
CA GLN A 75 9.57 0.41 -2.29
C GLN A 75 10.02 -0.84 -1.53
N ASP A 76 10.42 -0.67 -0.28
CA ASP A 76 10.93 -1.76 0.54
C ASP A 76 9.82 -2.34 1.43
N LYS A 77 8.77 -1.55 1.71
CA LYS A 77 7.64 -1.91 2.56
C LYS A 77 6.32 -1.45 1.96
N VAL A 78 5.25 -2.06 2.44
CA VAL A 78 3.86 -1.63 2.20
C VAL A 78 3.26 -1.17 3.53
N CYS A 79 2.54 -0.06 3.53
CA CYS A 79 1.68 0.36 4.62
C CYS A 79 0.23 0.21 4.18
N LEU A 80 -0.47 -0.80 4.72
CA LEU A 80 -1.90 -0.96 4.48
C LEU A 80 -2.67 -0.07 5.46
N ILE A 81 -3.52 0.81 4.92
CA ILE A 81 -4.31 1.78 5.68
C ILE A 81 -5.79 1.42 5.53
N SER A 82 -6.31 0.70 6.52
CA SER A 82 -7.74 0.38 6.64
C SER A 82 -8.57 1.64 6.93
N PRO A 83 -9.91 1.60 6.82
CA PRO A 83 -10.75 2.74 7.20
C PRO A 83 -10.54 3.19 8.65
N GLU A 84 -10.37 2.23 9.57
CA GLU A 84 -10.09 2.52 10.98
C GLU A 84 -8.74 3.20 11.16
N ALA A 85 -7.68 2.66 10.56
CA ALA A 85 -6.35 3.25 10.62
C ALA A 85 -6.33 4.67 10.02
N PHE A 86 -7.07 4.88 8.93
CA PHE A 86 -7.21 6.19 8.31
C PHE A 86 -7.86 7.20 9.26
N ASN A 87 -9.00 6.84 9.87
CA ASN A 87 -9.71 7.71 10.81
C ASN A 87 -8.87 8.02 12.05
N ASN A 88 -8.25 7.00 12.65
CA ASN A 88 -7.37 7.18 13.81
C ASN A 88 -6.19 8.10 13.49
N SER A 89 -5.62 7.98 12.29
CA SER A 89 -4.52 8.85 11.84
C SER A 89 -4.95 10.30 11.67
N LEU A 90 -6.17 10.54 11.17
CA LEU A 90 -6.73 11.89 11.06
C LEU A 90 -7.04 12.49 12.44
N GLU A 91 -7.60 11.71 13.36
CA GLU A 91 -7.91 12.15 14.73
C GLU A 91 -6.64 12.46 15.53
N ALA A 92 -5.58 11.69 15.33
CA ALA A 92 -4.29 11.87 16.00
C ALA A 92 -3.40 12.94 15.34
N SER A 93 -3.71 13.36 14.12
CA SER A 93 -2.94 14.35 13.37
C SER A 93 -3.30 15.77 13.81
N ASN A 94 -2.32 16.53 14.29
CA ASN A 94 -2.53 17.92 14.69
C ASN A 94 -2.19 18.90 13.56
N LYS A 95 -1.46 18.43 12.53
CA LYS A 95 -1.06 19.19 11.35
C LYS A 95 -0.81 18.25 10.19
N ILE A 96 -1.08 18.68 8.96
CA ILE A 96 -0.88 17.87 7.74
C ILE A 96 0.52 17.22 7.67
N GLY A 97 1.55 17.91 8.16
CA GLY A 97 2.92 17.43 8.14
C GLY A 97 3.22 16.21 9.01
N ASP A 98 2.35 15.85 9.97
CA ASP A 98 2.50 14.65 10.80
C ASP A 98 1.64 13.46 10.33
N LEU A 99 0.81 13.66 9.30
CA LEU A 99 -0.17 12.66 8.86
C LEU A 99 0.50 11.36 8.38
N ILE A 100 1.65 11.46 7.72
CA ILE A 100 2.41 10.28 7.27
C ILE A 100 2.90 9.47 8.47
N ASP A 101 3.43 10.14 9.50
CA ASP A 101 3.91 9.49 10.71
C ASP A 101 2.74 8.77 11.40
N LYS A 102 1.55 9.38 11.40
CA LYS A 102 0.32 8.76 11.92
C LYS A 102 -0.15 7.57 11.10
N PHE A 103 -0.04 7.61 9.78
CA PHE A 103 -0.30 6.42 8.96
C PHE A 103 0.68 5.29 9.23
N ILE A 104 1.95 5.58 9.55
CA ILE A 104 2.91 4.55 9.96
C ILE A 104 2.56 3.99 11.34
N GLU A 105 2.10 4.84 12.26
CA GLU A 105 1.73 4.47 13.64
C GLU A 105 0.48 3.59 13.70
N HIS A 106 -0.55 3.91 12.92
CA HIS A 106 -1.84 3.21 12.95
C HIS A 106 -2.05 2.22 11.82
N GLY A 107 -1.32 2.36 10.71
CA GLY A 107 -1.38 1.45 9.58
C GLY A 107 -0.63 0.14 9.82
N ASN A 108 -0.86 -0.85 8.95
CA ASN A 108 -0.18 -2.12 9.01
C ASN A 108 1.06 -2.10 8.10
N ILE A 109 2.24 -2.00 8.71
CA ILE A 109 3.53 -2.01 8.00
C ILE A 109 3.99 -3.43 7.73
N LEU A 110 4.09 -3.77 6.46
CA LEU A 110 4.44 -5.09 5.97
C LEU A 110 5.73 -5.06 5.16
N GLU A 111 6.60 -6.04 5.41
CA GLU A 111 7.80 -6.28 4.60
C GLU A 111 7.50 -7.37 3.55
N ASN A 112 7.83 -7.11 2.29
CA ASN A 112 7.62 -8.11 1.24
C ASN A 112 8.54 -9.32 1.48
N PRO A 113 7.99 -10.52 1.73
CA PRO A 113 8.76 -11.70 2.11
C PRO A 113 9.72 -12.18 1.00
N ASP A 114 9.40 -11.96 -0.27
CA ASP A 114 10.24 -12.42 -1.39
C ASP A 114 11.48 -11.52 -1.58
N ARG A 115 11.36 -10.24 -1.24
CA ARG A 115 12.53 -9.35 -1.13
C ARG A 115 13.44 -9.73 0.03
N VAL A 116 12.87 -10.09 1.18
CA VAL A 116 13.63 -10.55 2.35
C VAL A 116 14.49 -11.77 1.97
N LYS A 117 13.90 -12.77 1.30
CA LYS A 117 14.63 -13.97 0.83
C LYS A 117 15.77 -13.64 -0.13
N ARG A 118 15.57 -12.73 -1.10
CA ARG A 118 16.63 -12.31 -2.04
C ARG A 118 17.81 -11.65 -1.31
N GLY A 119 17.54 -10.83 -0.29
CA GLY A 119 18.58 -10.18 0.52
C GLY A 119 19.44 -11.18 1.30
N PHE A 120 18.82 -12.22 1.89
CA PHE A 120 19.55 -13.27 2.61
C PHE A 120 20.49 -14.08 1.70
N LEU A 121 20.06 -14.39 0.47
CA LEU A 121 20.90 -15.14 -0.47
C LEU A 121 22.09 -14.31 -0.98
N SER A 122 21.94 -12.99 -1.15
CA SER A 122 23.05 -12.12 -1.57
C SER A 122 24.18 -12.01 -0.54
N ASN A 123 23.90 -12.23 0.75
CA ASN A 123 24.90 -12.16 1.82
C ASN A 123 25.68 -13.47 2.03
N ILE A 124 25.24 -14.58 1.41
CA ILE A 124 25.89 -15.89 1.54
C ILE A 124 26.91 -16.13 0.41
N ILE A 125 26.79 -15.41 -0.71
CA ILE A 125 27.68 -15.53 -1.88
C ILE A 125 28.75 -14.42 -1.89
N ARG A 126 29.27 -14.04 -0.72
CA ARG A 126 30.34 -13.04 -0.63
C ARG A 126 31.56 -13.58 0.09
#